data_AF-A0A1Y2K2J6-F1
#
_entry.id   AF-A0A1Y2K2J6-F1
#
_cell.length_a   1.000
_cell.length_b   1.000
_cell.length_c   1.000
_cell.angle_alpha   90.00
_cell.angle_beta   90.00
_cell.angle_gamma   90.00
#
_symmetry.space_group_name_H-M   'P 1'
#
loop_
_entity.id
_entity.type
_entity.pdbx_description
1 polymer ?
#
loop_
_entity_poly.entity_id
_entity_poly.type
_entity_poly.pdbx_seq_one_letter_code
_entity_poly.pdbx_strand_id
1 'polypeptide(L)'
;MTGYFVDSAVSGLTYATPSQGTSTTGSDGSFSYQSGETVTFSLGNLTLGSATGASSITPLTLAGVTDAGNTTALNMLRLLQTLDSDDNADNGITITQTMRDQASSLGGVSISDSNFASDSALTSFLSNVKGSSSLVSSLSALQHYNGANGAGAASTNSNLSVSALGVNESSFLLSSNVVSYLLLLNGPSVGSSGVSVSSVTSPSSGTLTTVKSGATYHCGASFCTMLQPQVPTQAPLSTGLWSYNLSNSLSSSDAVYLTTRSGSVNSNATFILKPYLVSGTYTESDITAAFTRAKAIMSNHGLTLNVLDVTSIPDSQYRSVSTSYSDATTSSLISIGSKDVINVFLVDDFTNASGVLGIAPGIPGTLGLSGAGNGYMVSLSAHLIGGSLETTVMGETIVHEMGHFLGLYHTSESGGASFDPLDDTPECAKFINIVSNCLSKDGLNLMFWTAPTDLALDPGNLTSDQLTVLRYSPMAQ
;
A
#
# COMPACT_ATOMS: atom_id res chain seq x y z
N MET A 1 -10.49 -16.64 33.58
CA MET A 1 -9.95 -15.51 32.79
C MET A 1 -10.58 -15.57 31.41
N THR A 2 -10.72 -14.42 30.75
CA THR A 2 -11.21 -14.34 29.37
C THR A 2 -10.04 -13.97 28.47
N GLY A 3 -9.89 -14.68 27.36
CA GLY A 3 -8.95 -14.36 26.29
C GLY A 3 -9.71 -14.20 24.97
N TYR A 4 -9.03 -13.70 23.95
CA TYR A 4 -9.61 -13.47 22.64
C TYR A 4 -8.76 -14.17 21.57
N PHE A 5 -9.39 -14.94 20.69
CA PHE A 5 -8.72 -15.50 19.51
C PHE A 5 -8.85 -14.53 18.33
N VAL A 6 -7.71 -14.02 17.83
CA VAL A 6 -7.69 -12.85 16.95
C VAL A 6 -6.91 -13.09 15.66
N ASP A 7 -7.61 -13.00 14.54
CA ASP A 7 -7.15 -12.49 13.24
C ASP A 7 -7.86 -11.13 13.04
N SER A 8 -9.11 -11.17 12.61
CA SER A 8 -10.19 -10.36 13.18
C SER A 8 -10.88 -11.19 14.29
N ALA A 9 -11.92 -10.68 14.96
CA ALA A 9 -12.62 -11.46 15.98
C ALA A 9 -13.16 -12.78 15.39
N VAL A 10 -12.64 -13.94 15.84
CA VAL A 10 -13.04 -15.25 15.29
C VAL A 10 -14.13 -15.88 16.15
N SER A 11 -15.38 -15.81 15.67
CA SER A 11 -16.56 -16.40 16.30
C SER A 11 -16.78 -17.85 15.89
N GLY A 12 -17.16 -18.69 16.85
CA GLY A 12 -17.53 -20.08 16.57
C GLY A 12 -16.35 -21.03 16.34
N LEU A 13 -15.12 -20.69 16.73
CA LEU A 13 -13.99 -21.61 16.71
C LEU A 13 -14.03 -22.52 17.94
N THR A 14 -13.81 -23.83 17.78
CA THR A 14 -13.81 -24.75 18.93
C THR A 14 -12.52 -24.58 19.72
N TYR A 15 -12.62 -24.52 21.05
CA TYR A 15 -11.49 -24.57 21.97
C TYR A 15 -11.74 -25.55 23.11
N ALA A 16 -10.67 -26.13 23.63
CA ALA A 16 -10.71 -27.01 24.80
C ALA A 16 -9.71 -26.56 25.86
N THR A 17 -10.14 -26.62 27.11
CA THR A 17 -9.27 -26.40 28.28
C THR A 17 -9.43 -27.53 29.28
N PRO A 18 -8.39 -27.86 30.07
CA PRO A 18 -8.48 -28.86 31.13
C PRO A 18 -9.59 -28.56 32.15
N SER A 19 -9.82 -27.28 32.45
CA SER A 19 -10.75 -26.85 33.50
C SER A 19 -12.20 -26.73 33.05
N GLN A 20 -12.47 -26.46 31.77
CA GLN A 20 -13.82 -26.14 31.28
C GLN A 20 -14.30 -27.06 30.15
N GLY A 21 -13.48 -28.03 29.72
CA GLY A 21 -13.81 -28.92 28.62
C GLY A 21 -13.86 -28.17 27.28
N THR A 22 -14.70 -28.66 26.37
CA THR A 22 -14.82 -28.13 25.00
C THR A 22 -15.95 -27.11 24.88
N SER A 23 -15.67 -25.96 24.29
CA SER A 23 -16.65 -24.90 23.98
C SER A 23 -16.28 -24.21 22.66
N THR A 24 -17.08 -23.23 22.22
CA THR A 24 -16.77 -22.38 21.06
C THR A 24 -16.49 -20.94 21.47
N THR A 25 -15.68 -20.22 20.70
CA THR A 25 -15.45 -18.78 20.89
C THR A 25 -16.74 -17.98 20.72
N GLY A 26 -16.86 -16.90 21.49
CA GLY A 26 -17.98 -15.94 21.41
C GLY A 26 -17.93 -15.07 20.15
N SER A 27 -18.94 -14.22 19.96
CA SER A 27 -19.06 -13.33 18.79
C SER A 27 -17.91 -12.33 18.64
N ASP A 28 -17.24 -12.01 19.73
CA ASP A 28 -16.05 -11.15 19.80
C ASP A 28 -14.73 -11.95 19.81
N GLY A 29 -14.78 -13.26 19.56
CA GLY A 29 -13.63 -14.16 19.66
C GLY A 29 -13.28 -14.59 21.07
N SER A 30 -14.11 -14.29 22.08
CA SER A 30 -13.80 -14.60 23.48
C SER A 30 -13.78 -16.10 23.78
N PHE A 31 -12.82 -16.54 24.59
CA PHE A 31 -12.73 -17.89 25.16
C PHE A 31 -12.35 -17.82 26.64
N SER A 32 -12.71 -18.85 27.40
CA SER A 32 -12.46 -18.90 28.84
C SER A 32 -11.32 -19.86 29.19
N TYR A 33 -10.43 -19.44 30.09
CA TYR A 33 -9.31 -20.25 30.57
C TYR A 33 -8.91 -19.90 32.01
N GLN A 34 -8.14 -20.78 32.67
CA GLN A 34 -7.48 -20.59 33.96
C GLN A 34 -6.00 -20.24 33.77
N SER A 35 -5.46 -19.45 34.69
CA SER A 35 -4.06 -19.00 34.59
C SER A 35 -3.09 -20.18 34.50
N GLY A 36 -2.22 -20.16 33.49
CA GLY A 36 -1.19 -21.18 33.28
C GLY A 36 -1.65 -22.48 32.60
N GLU A 37 -2.94 -22.62 32.26
CA GLU A 37 -3.41 -23.81 31.52
C GLU A 37 -3.20 -23.67 30.01
N THR A 38 -3.09 -24.82 29.33
CA THR A 38 -3.02 -24.87 27.87
C THR A 38 -4.41 -24.84 27.27
N VAL A 39 -4.59 -24.02 26.24
CA VAL A 39 -5.82 -23.93 25.43
C VAL A 39 -5.51 -24.50 24.05
N THR A 40 -6.32 -25.45 23.61
CA THR A 40 -6.22 -26.07 22.28
C THR A 40 -7.35 -25.57 21.40
N PHE A 41 -7.04 -25.10 20.19
CA PHE A 41 -8.04 -24.65 19.22
C PHE A 41 -8.17 -25.65 18.07
N SER A 42 -9.40 -25.91 17.64
CA SER A 42 -9.72 -26.88 16.59
C SER A 42 -10.92 -26.47 15.74
N LEU A 43 -11.02 -27.08 14.57
CA LEU A 43 -12.15 -27.01 13.67
C LEU A 43 -12.58 -28.43 13.32
N GLY A 44 -13.67 -28.92 13.92
CA GLY A 44 -14.05 -30.33 13.82
C GLY A 44 -12.93 -31.23 14.34
N ASN A 45 -12.39 -32.08 13.46
CA ASN A 45 -11.26 -32.97 13.79
C ASN A 45 -9.88 -32.39 13.42
N LEU A 46 -9.82 -31.21 12.80
CA LEU A 46 -8.56 -30.50 12.52
C LEU A 46 -8.10 -29.74 13.75
N THR A 47 -6.91 -30.08 14.27
CA THR A 47 -6.26 -29.28 15.32
C THR A 47 -5.48 -28.13 14.67
N LEU A 48 -5.78 -26.89 15.06
CA LEU A 48 -5.05 -25.71 14.58
C LEU A 48 -3.76 -25.49 15.38
N GLY A 49 -3.80 -25.79 16.68
CA GLY A 49 -2.63 -25.75 17.55
C GLY A 49 -3.01 -25.56 19.01
N SER A 50 -2.02 -25.29 19.85
CA SER A 50 -2.20 -25.11 21.29
C SER A 50 -1.23 -24.07 21.83
N ALA A 51 -1.67 -23.28 22.80
CA ALA A 51 -0.85 -22.27 23.45
C ALA A 51 -1.19 -22.17 24.95
N THR A 52 -0.30 -21.57 25.73
CA THR A 52 -0.64 -21.18 27.11
C THR A 52 -1.74 -20.12 27.04
N GLY A 53 -2.79 -20.26 27.86
CA GLY A 53 -3.90 -19.30 27.90
C GLY A 53 -3.41 -17.89 28.16
N ALA A 54 -3.83 -16.96 27.31
CA ALA A 54 -3.43 -15.55 27.32
C ALA A 54 -4.63 -14.64 27.01
N SER A 55 -4.50 -13.34 27.30
CA SER A 55 -5.55 -12.35 26.99
C SER A 55 -5.80 -12.23 25.48
N SER A 56 -4.80 -12.55 24.66
CA SER A 56 -4.92 -12.62 23.20
C SER A 56 -4.12 -13.80 22.69
N ILE A 57 -4.73 -14.60 21.83
CA ILE A 57 -4.08 -15.67 21.06
C ILE A 57 -4.37 -15.41 19.59
N THR A 58 -3.33 -15.30 18.78
CA THR A 58 -3.41 -15.18 17.32
C THR A 58 -2.95 -16.47 16.65
N PRO A 59 -3.24 -16.67 15.35
CA PRO A 59 -2.67 -17.75 14.55
C PRO A 59 -1.13 -17.85 14.63
N LEU A 60 -0.42 -16.73 14.76
CA LEU A 60 1.04 -16.68 14.94
C LEU A 60 1.45 -17.23 16.31
N THR A 61 0.81 -16.77 17.38
CA THR A 61 1.09 -17.28 18.74
C THR A 61 0.76 -18.76 18.88
N LEU A 62 -0.29 -19.23 18.19
CA LEU A 62 -0.69 -20.62 18.17
C LEU A 62 0.29 -21.50 17.38
N ALA A 63 0.88 -20.96 16.31
CA ALA A 63 1.99 -21.58 15.57
C ALA A 63 3.34 -21.48 16.29
N GLY A 64 3.47 -20.65 17.33
CA GLY A 64 4.73 -20.39 18.02
C GLY A 64 5.74 -19.59 17.17
N VAL A 65 5.26 -18.72 16.29
CA VAL A 65 6.07 -17.93 15.35
C VAL A 65 5.72 -16.44 15.45
N THR A 66 6.61 -15.59 14.95
CA THR A 66 6.40 -14.13 14.88
C THR A 66 6.15 -13.62 13.47
N ASP A 67 6.43 -14.45 12.46
CA ASP A 67 6.24 -14.13 11.04
C ASP A 67 4.91 -14.70 10.55
N ALA A 68 4.01 -13.82 10.07
CA ALA A 68 2.74 -14.22 9.49
C ALA A 68 2.91 -14.99 8.16
N GLY A 69 4.05 -14.79 7.47
CA GLY A 69 4.43 -15.53 6.26
C GLY A 69 4.90 -16.97 6.54
N ASN A 70 5.10 -17.35 7.81
CA ASN A 70 5.39 -18.74 8.16
C ASN A 70 4.29 -19.67 7.68
N THR A 71 4.65 -20.79 7.05
CA THR A 71 3.70 -21.74 6.45
C THR A 71 2.54 -22.13 7.37
N THR A 72 2.81 -22.41 8.64
CA THR A 72 1.80 -22.86 9.60
C THR A 72 0.83 -21.73 9.97
N ALA A 73 1.37 -20.54 10.25
CA ALA A 73 0.59 -19.33 10.51
C ALA A 73 -0.27 -18.95 9.28
N LEU A 74 0.35 -18.90 8.11
CA LEU A 74 -0.29 -18.52 6.86
C LEU A 74 -1.43 -19.49 6.47
N ASN A 75 -1.24 -20.79 6.67
CA ASN A 75 -2.29 -21.78 6.42
C ASN A 75 -3.49 -21.60 7.36
N MET A 76 -3.26 -21.26 8.63
CA MET A 76 -4.33 -20.92 9.57
C MET A 76 -5.09 -19.66 9.13
N LEU A 77 -4.36 -18.59 8.77
CA LEU A 77 -4.96 -17.33 8.32
C LEU A 77 -5.85 -17.55 7.08
N ARG A 78 -5.32 -18.25 6.08
CA ARG A 78 -6.05 -18.59 4.87
C ARG A 78 -7.29 -19.43 5.16
N LEU A 79 -7.19 -20.43 6.03
CA LEU A 79 -8.34 -21.27 6.39
C LEU A 79 -9.44 -20.45 7.08
N LEU A 80 -9.08 -19.68 8.12
CA LEU A 80 -10.05 -18.94 8.92
C LEU A 80 -10.80 -17.90 8.09
N GLN A 81 -10.09 -17.12 7.28
CA GLN A 81 -10.71 -16.10 6.43
C GLN A 81 -11.55 -16.71 5.30
N THR A 82 -11.17 -17.88 4.76
CA THR A 82 -12.00 -18.59 3.77
C THR A 82 -13.33 -19.08 4.34
N LEU A 83 -13.34 -19.41 5.64
CA LEU A 83 -14.51 -19.95 6.33
C LEU A 83 -15.45 -18.89 6.88
N ASP A 84 -15.13 -17.62 6.70
CA ASP A 84 -16.03 -16.55 7.09
C ASP A 84 -17.37 -16.67 6.35
N SER A 85 -18.47 -16.49 7.07
CA SER A 85 -19.79 -16.87 6.59
C SER A 85 -20.34 -15.95 5.50
N ASP A 86 -19.93 -14.68 5.51
CA ASP A 86 -20.34 -13.62 4.59
C ASP A 86 -19.20 -13.16 3.66
N ASP A 87 -18.07 -13.89 3.65
CA ASP A 87 -16.91 -13.63 2.78
C ASP A 87 -16.30 -12.23 3.00
N ASN A 88 -16.44 -11.67 4.22
CA ASN A 88 -15.95 -10.35 4.59
C ASN A 88 -15.29 -10.37 5.98
N ALA A 89 -14.05 -10.88 6.02
CA ALA A 89 -13.30 -11.02 7.26
C ALA A 89 -13.05 -9.69 8.02
N ASP A 90 -13.13 -8.53 7.34
CA ASP A 90 -12.92 -7.20 7.92
C ASP A 90 -13.94 -6.87 9.04
N ASN A 91 -15.13 -7.48 9.00
CA ASN A 91 -16.19 -7.26 10.00
C ASN A 91 -16.18 -8.32 11.13
N GLY A 92 -15.18 -9.19 11.15
CA GLY A 92 -15.10 -10.38 11.99
C GLY A 92 -15.11 -11.65 11.15
N ILE A 93 -14.74 -12.79 11.74
CA ILE A 93 -14.79 -14.10 11.07
C ILE A 93 -15.83 -14.95 11.79
N THR A 94 -16.87 -15.36 11.09
CA THR A 94 -17.94 -16.20 11.66
C THR A 94 -17.89 -17.61 11.11
N ILE A 95 -17.49 -18.57 11.96
CA ILE A 95 -17.54 -20.00 11.65
C ILE A 95 -18.89 -20.56 12.10
N THR A 96 -19.68 -21.05 11.15
CA THR A 96 -21.01 -21.60 11.43
C THR A 96 -20.95 -22.99 12.06
N GLN A 97 -22.04 -23.40 12.73
CA GLN A 97 -22.15 -24.77 13.26
C GLN A 97 -22.03 -25.82 12.15
N THR A 98 -22.65 -25.57 10.99
CA THR A 98 -22.56 -26.46 9.83
C THR A 98 -21.13 -26.68 9.37
N MET A 99 -20.32 -25.61 9.32
CA MET A 99 -18.90 -25.71 8.98
C MET A 99 -18.11 -26.54 9.99
N ARG A 100 -18.36 -26.35 11.29
CA ARG A 100 -17.72 -27.16 12.35
C ARG A 100 -18.08 -28.64 12.24
N ASP A 101 -19.36 -28.95 12.03
CA ASP A 101 -19.86 -30.33 11.94
C ASP A 101 -19.24 -31.05 10.74
N GLN A 102 -19.20 -30.39 9.58
CA GLN A 102 -18.61 -30.94 8.36
C GLN A 102 -17.08 -31.06 8.42
N ALA A 103 -16.40 -30.23 9.23
CA ALA A 103 -14.95 -30.30 9.43
C ALA A 103 -14.47 -31.57 10.17
N SER A 104 -15.39 -32.44 10.60
CA SER A 104 -15.05 -33.79 11.08
C SER A 104 -14.28 -34.62 10.03
N SER A 105 -14.42 -34.31 8.74
CA SER A 105 -13.66 -34.96 7.66
C SER A 105 -12.17 -34.60 7.63
N LEU A 106 -11.73 -33.57 8.36
CA LEU A 106 -10.37 -33.03 8.29
C LEU A 106 -9.36 -33.69 9.24
N GLY A 107 -9.70 -34.82 9.88
CA GLY A 107 -8.86 -35.44 10.92
C GLY A 107 -7.47 -35.92 10.46
N GLY A 108 -7.24 -36.06 9.15
CA GLY A 108 -5.93 -36.39 8.58
C GLY A 108 -5.15 -35.17 8.04
N VAL A 109 -5.75 -33.98 8.04
CA VAL A 109 -5.16 -32.77 7.46
C VAL A 109 -4.20 -32.15 8.47
N SER A 110 -3.01 -31.77 8.01
CA SER A 110 -2.01 -31.09 8.84
C SER A 110 -1.88 -29.62 8.45
N ILE A 111 -2.09 -28.72 9.41
CA ILE A 111 -2.01 -27.27 9.19
C ILE A 111 -0.58 -26.78 8.86
N SER A 112 0.44 -27.54 9.24
CA SER A 112 1.84 -27.22 8.97
C SER A 112 2.36 -27.76 7.63
N ASP A 113 1.52 -28.45 6.85
CA ASP A 113 1.92 -29.00 5.55
C ASP A 113 2.11 -27.88 4.51
N SER A 114 3.22 -27.90 3.77
CA SER A 114 3.47 -26.97 2.67
C SER A 114 2.47 -27.11 1.52
N ASN A 115 1.87 -28.30 1.37
CA ASN A 115 0.86 -28.62 0.35
C ASN A 115 -0.57 -28.50 0.89
N PHE A 116 -0.78 -27.89 2.06
CA PHE A 116 -2.08 -27.75 2.72
C PHE A 116 -3.22 -27.32 1.78
N ALA A 117 -2.98 -26.31 0.93
CA ALA A 117 -3.99 -25.79 0.00
C ALA A 117 -4.44 -26.79 -1.09
N SER A 118 -3.69 -27.87 -1.30
CA SER A 118 -3.98 -28.92 -2.27
C SER A 118 -4.44 -30.23 -1.63
N ASP A 119 -4.59 -30.27 -0.30
CA ASP A 119 -5.08 -31.45 0.41
C ASP A 119 -6.50 -31.83 -0.07
N SER A 120 -6.71 -33.10 -0.39
CA SER A 120 -7.96 -33.58 -0.99
C SER A 120 -9.14 -33.55 -0.03
N ALA A 121 -8.92 -33.75 1.27
CA ALA A 121 -9.96 -33.64 2.29
C ALA A 121 -10.31 -32.18 2.54
N LEU A 122 -9.32 -31.28 2.56
CA LEU A 122 -9.55 -29.83 2.68
C LEU A 122 -10.34 -29.28 1.49
N THR A 123 -9.89 -29.53 0.26
CA THR A 123 -10.54 -29.02 -0.96
C THR A 123 -11.98 -29.53 -1.10
N SER A 124 -12.23 -30.79 -0.72
CA SER A 124 -13.59 -31.37 -0.67
C SER A 124 -14.45 -30.71 0.40
N PHE A 125 -13.89 -30.48 1.60
CA PHE A 125 -14.57 -29.77 2.67
C PHE A 125 -14.97 -28.35 2.26
N LEU A 126 -14.04 -27.56 1.74
CA LEU A 126 -14.31 -26.19 1.27
C LEU A 126 -15.39 -26.16 0.19
N SER A 127 -15.35 -27.12 -0.75
CA SER A 127 -16.37 -27.22 -1.80
C SER A 127 -17.76 -27.45 -1.23
N ASN A 128 -17.87 -28.21 -0.14
CA ASN A 128 -19.16 -28.48 0.53
C ASN A 128 -19.67 -27.29 1.35
N VAL A 129 -18.78 -26.57 2.04
CA VAL A 129 -19.19 -25.47 2.95
C VAL A 129 -19.25 -24.09 2.30
N LYS A 130 -18.45 -23.84 1.25
CA LYS A 130 -18.28 -22.53 0.60
C LYS A 130 -18.58 -22.57 -0.90
N GLY A 131 -18.75 -23.74 -1.51
CA GLY A 131 -18.97 -23.87 -2.96
C GLY A 131 -17.70 -23.64 -3.80
N SER A 132 -16.53 -23.53 -3.16
CA SER A 132 -15.21 -23.34 -3.79
C SER A 132 -14.22 -24.33 -3.20
N SER A 133 -13.33 -24.89 -4.02
CA SER A 133 -12.25 -25.77 -3.57
C SER A 133 -10.98 -25.02 -3.15
N SER A 134 -10.96 -23.70 -3.28
CA SER A 134 -9.76 -22.87 -3.06
C SER A 134 -9.84 -22.08 -1.78
N LEU A 135 -8.73 -22.03 -1.05
CA LEU A 135 -8.51 -21.05 0.01
C LEU A 135 -8.33 -19.65 -0.57
N VAL A 136 -8.61 -18.62 0.23
CA VAL A 136 -8.14 -17.26 -0.05
C VAL A 136 -6.63 -17.26 -0.30
N SER A 137 -6.18 -16.31 -1.13
CA SER A 137 -4.76 -16.22 -1.47
C SER A 137 -3.91 -15.95 -0.23
N SER A 138 -2.65 -16.38 -0.24
CA SER A 138 -1.70 -16.06 0.83
C SER A 138 -1.58 -14.54 1.05
N LEU A 139 -1.61 -13.77 -0.04
CA LEU A 139 -1.55 -12.31 0.00
C LEU A 139 -2.78 -11.72 0.71
N SER A 140 -3.99 -12.09 0.29
CA SER A 140 -5.23 -11.60 0.91
C SER A 140 -5.26 -11.94 2.41
N ALA A 141 -4.82 -13.15 2.76
CA ALA A 141 -4.75 -13.59 4.14
C ALA A 141 -3.80 -12.75 4.99
N LEU A 142 -2.61 -12.45 4.47
CA LEU A 142 -1.63 -11.59 5.13
C LEU A 142 -2.09 -10.14 5.24
N GLN A 143 -2.71 -9.60 4.18
CA GLN A 143 -3.23 -8.23 4.17
C GLN A 143 -4.30 -8.03 5.23
N HIS A 144 -5.29 -8.92 5.27
CA HIS A 144 -6.33 -8.89 6.28
C HIS A 144 -5.72 -9.02 7.69
N TYR A 145 -4.86 -10.01 7.93
CA TYR A 145 -4.25 -10.23 9.24
C TYR A 145 -3.46 -9.02 9.74
N ASN A 146 -2.67 -8.42 8.86
CA ASN A 146 -1.89 -7.22 9.17
C ASN A 146 -2.79 -5.97 9.33
N GLY A 147 -3.95 -5.92 8.67
CA GLY A 147 -4.96 -4.88 8.85
C GLY A 147 -5.73 -5.01 10.18
N ALA A 148 -6.18 -6.22 10.51
CA ALA A 148 -7.02 -6.53 11.67
C ALA A 148 -6.21 -6.61 12.99
N ASN A 149 -5.00 -7.17 12.97
CA ASN A 149 -4.05 -7.13 14.11
C ASN A 149 -3.12 -5.91 14.06
N GLY A 150 -3.24 -5.10 13.02
CA GLY A 150 -2.66 -3.76 12.92
C GLY A 150 -3.28 -2.75 13.88
N ALA A 151 -4.37 -3.08 14.58
CA ALA A 151 -4.93 -2.32 15.70
C ALA A 151 -4.05 -2.35 16.98
N GLY A 152 -2.72 -2.42 16.79
CA GLY A 152 -1.67 -2.37 17.80
C GLY A 152 -0.33 -1.84 17.27
N ALA A 153 -0.15 -1.70 15.95
CA ALA A 153 0.76 -0.70 15.42
C ALA A 153 -0.09 0.54 15.22
N ALA A 154 -0.07 1.46 16.20
CA ALA A 154 -0.55 2.81 15.97
C ALA A 154 -0.09 3.26 14.58
N SER A 155 -0.99 3.83 13.77
CA SER A 155 -0.55 4.63 12.62
C SER A 155 0.60 5.49 13.15
N THR A 156 1.83 5.24 12.67
CA THR A 156 2.97 6.04 13.11
C THR A 156 2.75 7.51 12.75
N ASN A 157 1.91 7.74 11.75
CA ASN A 157 1.38 9.03 11.39
C ASN A 157 0.02 9.29 12.06
N SER A 158 0.04 9.85 13.27
CA SER A 158 -1.18 10.24 14.01
C SER A 158 -2.04 11.28 13.29
N ASN A 159 -1.50 11.92 12.26
CA ASN A 159 -2.16 12.97 11.49
C ASN A 159 -2.88 12.44 10.24
N LEU A 160 -2.61 11.19 9.83
CA LEU A 160 -3.21 10.54 8.67
C LEU A 160 -4.50 9.81 9.06
N SER A 161 -5.55 10.00 8.28
CA SER A 161 -6.79 9.22 8.39
C SER A 161 -7.32 8.84 7.02
N VAL A 162 -7.98 7.69 6.94
CA VAL A 162 -8.61 7.19 5.72
C VAL A 162 -10.05 6.80 6.06
N SER A 163 -11.00 7.29 5.27
CA SER A 163 -12.42 6.97 5.41
C SER A 163 -13.03 6.57 4.07
N ALA A 164 -13.84 5.50 4.05
CA ALA A 164 -14.69 5.19 2.92
C ALA A 164 -15.89 6.15 2.89
N LEU A 165 -16.19 6.75 1.74
CA LEU A 165 -17.35 7.63 1.55
C LEU A 165 -18.58 6.83 1.08
N GLY A 166 -18.38 5.83 0.21
CA GLY A 166 -19.46 5.04 -0.37
C GLY A 166 -19.72 5.40 -1.83
N VAL A 167 -20.18 4.43 -2.63
CA VAL A 167 -20.24 4.54 -4.10
C VAL A 167 -21.31 5.51 -4.64
N ASN A 168 -22.30 5.86 -3.80
CA ASN A 168 -23.36 6.82 -4.15
C ASN A 168 -23.13 8.21 -3.54
N GLU A 169 -22.07 8.39 -2.75
CA GLU A 169 -21.75 9.69 -2.20
C GLU A 169 -21.17 10.61 -3.26
N SER A 170 -21.39 11.91 -3.06
CA SER A 170 -20.91 13.00 -3.93
C SER A 170 -20.38 14.18 -3.13
N SER A 171 -20.20 14.00 -1.81
CA SER A 171 -19.73 15.06 -0.93
C SER A 171 -18.99 14.49 0.28
N PHE A 172 -18.13 15.32 0.87
CA PHE A 172 -17.43 15.02 2.11
C PHE A 172 -17.18 16.30 2.92
N LEU A 173 -17.06 16.16 4.23
CA LEU A 173 -16.86 17.28 5.15
C LEU A 173 -15.38 17.38 5.54
N LEU A 174 -14.76 18.54 5.33
CA LEU A 174 -13.44 18.84 5.88
C LEU A 174 -13.56 19.73 7.12
N SER A 175 -12.91 19.31 8.20
CA SER A 175 -12.75 20.10 9.42
C SER A 175 -11.60 21.11 9.28
N SER A 176 -11.59 22.12 10.14
CA SER A 176 -10.63 23.24 10.07
C SER A 176 -9.18 22.87 10.36
N ASN A 177 -8.94 21.68 10.93
CA ASN A 177 -7.62 21.14 11.19
C ASN A 177 -7.06 20.30 10.03
N VAL A 178 -7.83 20.04 8.97
CA VAL A 178 -7.35 19.31 7.79
C VAL A 178 -6.54 20.24 6.90
N VAL A 179 -5.31 19.85 6.58
CA VAL A 179 -4.38 20.64 5.74
C VAL A 179 -4.30 20.12 4.31
N SER A 180 -4.57 18.82 4.10
CA SER A 180 -4.63 18.21 2.78
C SER A 180 -5.54 16.99 2.75
N TYR A 181 -5.99 16.64 1.56
CA TYR A 181 -6.71 15.39 1.33
C TYR A 181 -6.36 14.76 -0.01
N LEU A 182 -6.57 13.45 -0.10
CA LEU A 182 -6.57 12.66 -1.32
C LEU A 182 -7.97 12.07 -1.49
N LEU A 183 -8.66 12.42 -2.57
CA LEU A 183 -9.84 11.70 -3.01
C LEU A 183 -9.40 10.55 -3.91
N LEU A 184 -9.73 9.32 -3.54
CA LEU A 184 -9.37 8.12 -4.26
C LEU A 184 -10.63 7.37 -4.70
N LEU A 185 -10.72 7.11 -6.01
CA LEU A 185 -11.61 6.10 -6.57
C LEU A 185 -10.81 4.82 -6.77
N ASN A 186 -11.37 3.67 -6.43
CA ASN A 186 -10.71 2.37 -6.61
C ASN A 186 -11.73 1.32 -7.06
N GLY A 187 -11.39 0.51 -8.06
CA GLY A 187 -12.24 -0.59 -8.49
C GLY A 187 -12.17 -0.90 -9.99
N PRO A 188 -12.81 -2.00 -10.43
CA PRO A 188 -12.73 -2.48 -11.80
C PRO A 188 -13.34 -1.53 -12.84
N SER A 189 -14.26 -0.65 -12.44
CA SER A 189 -14.86 0.33 -13.36
C SER A 189 -14.10 1.65 -13.39
N VAL A 190 -13.13 1.84 -12.49
CA VAL A 190 -12.40 3.09 -12.31
C VAL A 190 -11.20 3.17 -13.24
N GLY A 191 -10.98 4.33 -13.85
CA GLY A 191 -9.77 4.60 -14.63
C GLY A 191 -10.01 5.57 -15.78
N SER A 192 -8.95 5.81 -16.57
CA SER A 192 -8.96 6.79 -17.67
C SER A 192 -9.99 6.50 -18.77
N SER A 193 -10.38 5.24 -18.95
CA SER A 193 -11.42 4.80 -19.89
C SER A 193 -12.73 4.42 -19.19
N GLY A 194 -12.82 4.58 -17.87
CA GLY A 194 -13.96 4.22 -17.03
C GLY A 194 -14.49 5.42 -16.24
N VAL A 195 -14.79 5.18 -14.97
CA VAL A 195 -15.22 6.21 -14.03
C VAL A 195 -14.02 6.99 -13.50
N SER A 196 -14.09 8.31 -13.57
CA SER A 196 -13.11 9.25 -13.02
C SER A 196 -13.82 10.43 -12.34
N VAL A 197 -13.09 11.22 -11.57
CA VAL A 197 -13.60 12.47 -10.99
C VAL A 197 -13.70 13.51 -12.11
N SER A 198 -14.87 14.10 -12.34
CA SER A 198 -15.05 15.11 -13.39
C SER A 198 -14.90 16.54 -12.88
N SER A 199 -15.29 16.80 -11.63
CA SER A 199 -15.12 18.10 -10.98
C SER A 199 -15.16 17.96 -9.48
N VAL A 200 -14.47 18.87 -8.77
CA VAL A 200 -14.58 19.03 -7.32
C VAL A 200 -14.84 20.49 -7.01
N THR A 201 -15.75 20.74 -6.07
CA THR A 201 -16.19 22.07 -5.68
C THR A 201 -15.87 22.31 -4.21
N SER A 202 -15.07 23.35 -4.00
CA SER A 202 -14.76 23.93 -2.69
C SER A 202 -15.93 24.78 -2.20
N PRO A 203 -16.26 24.76 -0.89
CA PRO A 203 -17.31 25.61 -0.32
C PRO A 203 -17.02 27.11 -0.44
N SER A 204 -15.74 27.50 -0.54
CA SER A 204 -15.33 28.92 -0.64
C SER A 204 -14.87 29.31 -2.04
N SER A 205 -14.15 28.42 -2.72
CA SER A 205 -13.43 28.75 -3.95
C SER A 205 -14.18 28.31 -5.21
N GLY A 206 -15.34 27.66 -5.06
CA GLY A 206 -16.12 27.11 -6.16
C GLY A 206 -15.44 25.88 -6.79
N THR A 207 -15.81 25.57 -8.02
CA THR A 207 -15.26 24.41 -8.74
C THR A 207 -13.77 24.63 -9.02
N LEU A 208 -12.94 23.67 -8.57
CA LEU A 208 -11.51 23.67 -8.85
C LEU A 208 -11.29 23.58 -10.36
N THR A 209 -10.57 24.55 -10.92
CA THR A 209 -10.19 24.54 -12.32
C THR A 209 -8.96 23.67 -12.55
N THR A 210 -8.87 23.13 -13.76
CA THR A 210 -7.72 22.36 -14.23
C THR A 210 -6.42 23.13 -14.03
N VAL A 211 -5.43 22.48 -13.44
CA VAL A 211 -4.07 22.99 -13.39
C VAL A 211 -3.42 22.92 -14.78
N LYS A 212 -2.32 23.65 -15.00
CA LYS A 212 -1.60 23.83 -16.27
C LYS A 212 -1.31 22.52 -17.03
N SER A 213 -1.17 21.40 -16.31
CA SER A 213 -0.94 20.04 -16.85
C SER A 213 -2.20 19.33 -17.38
N GLY A 214 -3.38 19.96 -17.35
CA GLY A 214 -4.57 19.48 -18.05
C GLY A 214 -5.44 18.46 -17.31
N ALA A 215 -5.06 17.99 -16.12
CA ALA A 215 -5.94 17.18 -15.28
C ALA A 215 -5.80 17.53 -13.79
N THR A 216 -6.93 17.74 -13.11
CA THR A 216 -7.00 17.82 -11.65
C THR A 216 -6.85 16.45 -10.98
N TYR A 217 -6.83 15.36 -11.74
CA TYR A 217 -6.81 13.99 -11.23
C TYR A 217 -5.91 13.12 -12.08
N HIS A 218 -5.29 12.12 -11.46
CA HIS A 218 -4.55 11.08 -12.14
C HIS A 218 -5.35 9.79 -12.12
N CYS A 219 -5.46 9.09 -13.24
CA CYS A 219 -6.18 7.82 -13.34
C CYS A 219 -5.27 6.75 -13.90
N GLY A 220 -5.03 5.72 -13.08
CA GLY A 220 -4.50 4.45 -13.54
C GLY A 220 -5.61 3.57 -14.14
N ALA A 221 -5.29 2.28 -14.31
CA ALA A 221 -6.21 1.30 -14.89
C ALA A 221 -7.31 0.81 -13.93
N SER A 222 -7.14 0.98 -12.61
CA SER A 222 -8.07 0.50 -11.58
C SER A 222 -8.26 1.46 -10.40
N PHE A 223 -7.63 2.62 -10.45
CA PHE A 223 -7.82 3.66 -9.44
C PHE A 223 -7.59 5.05 -10.03
N CYS A 224 -8.21 6.07 -9.43
CA CYS A 224 -7.98 7.47 -9.74
C CYS A 224 -7.74 8.26 -8.46
N THR A 225 -6.74 9.11 -8.45
CA THR A 225 -6.32 9.94 -7.32
C THR A 225 -6.44 11.42 -7.64
N MET A 226 -6.89 12.19 -6.66
CA MET A 226 -6.85 13.64 -6.70
C MET A 226 -6.37 14.17 -5.36
N LEU A 227 -5.14 14.69 -5.34
CA LEU A 227 -4.56 15.37 -4.19
C LEU A 227 -5.06 16.82 -4.13
N GLN A 228 -5.21 17.37 -2.93
CA GLN A 228 -5.34 18.80 -2.70
C GLN A 228 -4.59 19.20 -1.42
N PRO A 229 -3.81 20.29 -1.43
CA PRO A 229 -3.50 21.16 -2.58
C PRO A 229 -2.50 20.51 -3.57
N GLN A 230 -2.62 20.83 -4.87
CA GLN A 230 -1.68 20.44 -5.94
C GLN A 230 -0.68 21.55 -6.27
N VAL A 231 -1.06 22.79 -5.97
CA VAL A 231 -0.24 23.98 -6.13
C VAL A 231 -0.37 24.85 -4.88
N PRO A 232 0.65 25.66 -4.53
CA PRO A 232 0.62 26.47 -3.30
C PRO A 232 -0.59 27.40 -3.17
N THR A 233 -1.10 27.92 -4.29
CA THR A 233 -2.26 28.84 -4.31
C THR A 233 -3.58 28.18 -3.91
N GLN A 234 -3.65 26.86 -3.84
CA GLN A 234 -4.81 26.10 -3.36
C GLN A 234 -4.81 25.93 -1.82
N ALA A 235 -3.74 26.34 -1.14
CA ALA A 235 -3.61 26.28 0.31
C ALA A 235 -3.84 27.66 0.95
N PRO A 236 -4.36 27.72 2.19
CA PRO A 236 -4.91 26.61 2.97
C PRO A 236 -6.26 26.13 2.41
N LEU A 237 -6.61 24.87 2.67
CA LEU A 237 -7.91 24.32 2.29
C LEU A 237 -9.05 25.00 3.05
N SER A 238 -10.19 25.15 2.39
CA SER A 238 -11.40 25.65 3.03
C SER A 238 -12.11 24.57 3.85
N THR A 239 -12.53 24.97 5.04
CA THR A 239 -13.37 24.14 5.92
C THR A 239 -14.80 24.09 5.38
N GLY A 240 -15.48 22.95 5.55
CA GLY A 240 -16.89 22.80 5.23
C GLY A 240 -17.16 21.67 4.25
N LEU A 241 -18.35 21.68 3.66
CA LEU A 241 -18.83 20.63 2.78
C LEU A 241 -18.23 20.82 1.37
N TRP A 242 -17.41 19.87 0.96
CA TRP A 242 -16.89 19.74 -0.39
C TRP A 242 -17.78 18.80 -1.18
N SER A 243 -17.93 19.04 -2.48
CA SER A 243 -18.65 18.13 -3.37
C SER A 243 -17.79 17.72 -4.56
N TYR A 244 -18.05 16.54 -5.10
CA TYR A 244 -17.42 16.04 -6.30
C TYR A 244 -18.45 15.41 -7.24
N ASN A 245 -18.17 15.49 -8.54
CA ASN A 245 -18.92 14.77 -9.57
C ASN A 245 -18.02 13.74 -10.22
N LEU A 246 -18.64 12.66 -10.67
CA LEU A 246 -17.98 11.59 -11.42
C LEU A 246 -18.32 11.72 -12.91
N SER A 247 -17.46 11.18 -13.78
CA SER A 247 -17.72 11.09 -15.22
C SER A 247 -18.88 10.14 -15.54
N ASN A 248 -19.09 9.13 -14.69
CA ASN A 248 -20.14 8.13 -14.79
C ASN A 248 -20.40 7.51 -13.40
N SER A 249 -21.42 6.66 -13.27
CA SER A 249 -21.74 5.99 -12.00
C SER A 249 -20.77 4.87 -11.68
N LEU A 250 -20.42 4.74 -10.40
CA LEU A 250 -19.66 3.61 -9.87
C LEU A 250 -20.52 2.34 -9.80
N SER A 251 -19.88 1.19 -9.96
CA SER A 251 -20.45 -0.13 -9.68
C SER A 251 -20.41 -0.45 -8.19
N SER A 252 -21.12 -1.49 -7.76
CA SER A 252 -21.07 -1.98 -6.38
C SER A 252 -19.72 -2.60 -5.98
N SER A 253 -18.86 -2.91 -6.96
CA SER A 253 -17.50 -3.44 -6.73
C SER A 253 -16.44 -2.34 -6.69
N ASP A 254 -16.81 -1.08 -6.91
CA ASP A 254 -15.90 0.05 -6.74
C ASP A 254 -16.02 0.63 -5.32
N ALA A 255 -15.09 1.49 -4.96
CA ALA A 255 -15.03 2.17 -3.69
C ALA A 255 -14.51 3.61 -3.85
N VAL A 256 -14.96 4.47 -2.95
CA VAL A 256 -14.48 5.85 -2.82
C VAL A 256 -13.89 6.04 -1.43
N TYR A 257 -12.67 6.53 -1.38
CA TYR A 257 -11.97 6.83 -0.15
C TYR A 257 -11.56 8.29 -0.10
N LEU A 258 -11.53 8.82 1.12
CA LEU A 258 -10.94 10.09 1.44
C LEU A 258 -9.80 9.84 2.43
N THR A 259 -8.58 10.05 1.98
CA THR A 259 -7.44 10.18 2.89
C THR A 259 -7.33 11.64 3.28
N THR A 260 -7.22 11.96 4.57
CA THR A 260 -6.95 13.32 5.04
C THR A 260 -5.71 13.37 5.90
N ARG A 261 -5.03 14.50 5.86
CA ARG A 261 -4.02 14.86 6.84
C ARG A 261 -4.47 16.05 7.65
N SER A 262 -4.42 15.88 8.96
CA SER A 262 -4.71 16.92 9.93
C SER A 262 -3.45 17.49 10.59
N GLY A 263 -3.57 18.64 11.25
CA GLY A 263 -2.49 19.22 12.06
C GLY A 263 -1.75 20.34 11.35
N SER A 264 -0.47 20.52 11.68
CA SER A 264 0.35 21.62 11.15
C SER A 264 1.24 21.17 10.00
N VAL A 265 1.44 22.05 9.01
CA VAL A 265 2.43 21.85 7.95
C VAL A 265 3.81 22.27 8.45
N ASN A 266 4.69 21.30 8.65
CA ASN A 266 6.06 21.55 9.12
C ASN A 266 6.98 21.90 7.95
N SER A 267 7.86 22.89 8.15
CA SER A 267 8.95 23.19 7.21
C SER A 267 9.96 22.03 7.09
N ASN A 268 10.18 21.30 8.18
CA ASN A 268 10.95 20.05 8.24
C ASN A 268 10.01 18.83 8.34
N ALA A 269 9.22 18.63 7.29
CA ALA A 269 8.36 17.46 7.18
C ALA A 269 9.20 16.18 7.15
N THR A 270 8.75 15.15 7.88
CA THR A 270 9.39 13.85 7.93
C THR A 270 8.63 12.84 7.06
N PHE A 271 9.36 12.06 6.28
CA PHE A 271 8.83 10.95 5.49
C PHE A 271 9.43 9.65 5.99
N ILE A 272 8.60 8.61 6.08
CA ILE A 272 9.04 7.26 6.41
C ILE A 272 8.99 6.43 5.13
N LEU A 273 10.14 5.90 4.72
CA LEU A 273 10.30 5.06 3.54
C LEU A 273 10.58 3.63 3.96
N LYS A 274 9.82 2.67 3.43
CA LYS A 274 10.02 1.23 3.63
C LYS A 274 10.52 0.57 2.35
N PRO A 275 11.79 0.11 2.33
CA PRO A 275 12.33 -0.64 1.21
C PRO A 275 11.89 -2.10 1.21
N TYR A 276 11.52 -2.58 0.03
CA TYR A 276 11.34 -4.00 -0.27
C TYR A 276 12.34 -4.40 -1.35
N LEU A 277 13.23 -5.34 -1.03
CA LEU A 277 14.24 -5.85 -1.97
C LEU A 277 13.78 -7.18 -2.57
N VAL A 278 13.55 -7.17 -3.87
CA VAL A 278 13.01 -8.29 -4.65
C VAL A 278 14.05 -8.71 -5.69
N SER A 279 15.15 -9.28 -5.21
CA SER A 279 16.29 -9.60 -6.05
C SER A 279 16.78 -11.04 -5.86
N GLY A 280 17.23 -11.65 -6.95
CA GLY A 280 18.00 -12.89 -6.91
C GLY A 280 19.50 -12.72 -6.74
N THR A 281 20.00 -11.48 -6.86
CA THR A 281 21.43 -11.19 -7.02
C THR A 281 21.95 -10.23 -5.96
N TYR A 282 21.17 -9.20 -5.64
CA TYR A 282 21.58 -8.10 -4.78
C TYR A 282 21.08 -8.28 -3.35
N THR A 283 21.81 -7.69 -2.43
CA THR A 283 21.56 -7.69 -1.00
C THR A 283 21.39 -6.26 -0.48
N GLU A 284 20.99 -6.10 0.77
CA GLU A 284 20.86 -4.79 1.42
C GLU A 284 22.16 -3.98 1.39
N SER A 285 23.33 -4.61 1.50
CA SER A 285 24.60 -3.90 1.45
C SER A 285 24.86 -3.24 0.09
N ASP A 286 24.36 -3.83 -1.01
CA ASP A 286 24.58 -3.32 -2.37
C ASP A 286 23.79 -2.03 -2.64
N ILE A 287 22.67 -1.85 -1.95
CA ILE A 287 21.73 -0.72 -2.15
C ILE A 287 21.83 0.35 -1.06
N THR A 288 22.60 0.11 0.00
CA THR A 288 22.71 1.02 1.16
C THR A 288 23.18 2.43 0.77
N ALA A 289 24.10 2.53 -0.19
CA ALA A 289 24.59 3.82 -0.67
C ALA A 289 23.51 4.63 -1.40
N ALA A 290 22.57 3.98 -2.10
CA ALA A 290 21.47 4.66 -2.78
C ALA A 290 20.52 5.34 -1.79
N PHE A 291 20.18 4.65 -0.68
CA PHE A 291 19.39 5.27 0.40
C PHE A 291 20.14 6.37 1.14
N THR A 292 21.46 6.28 1.22
CA THR A 292 22.28 7.37 1.78
C THR A 292 22.19 8.61 0.90
N ARG A 293 22.28 8.45 -0.43
CA ARG A 293 22.07 9.53 -1.40
C ARG A 293 20.65 10.10 -1.33
N ALA A 294 19.62 9.26 -1.29
CA ALA A 294 18.23 9.68 -1.16
C ALA A 294 17.99 10.55 0.10
N LYS A 295 18.54 10.13 1.25
CA LYS A 295 18.49 10.91 2.49
C LYS A 295 19.19 12.26 2.36
N ALA A 296 20.35 12.29 1.69
CA ALA A 296 21.11 13.53 1.48
C ALA A 296 20.30 14.54 0.64
N ILE A 297 19.70 14.10 -0.47
CA ILE A 297 18.84 14.94 -1.32
C ILE A 297 17.72 15.57 -0.49
N MET A 298 16.98 14.77 0.29
CA MET A 298 15.89 15.27 1.12
C MET A 298 16.39 16.26 2.19
N SER A 299 17.51 15.95 2.85
CA SER A 299 18.08 16.80 3.90
C SER A 299 18.56 18.16 3.39
N ASN A 300 19.05 18.24 2.15
CA ASN A 300 19.47 19.49 1.51
C ASN A 300 18.31 20.47 1.34
N HIS A 301 17.07 19.96 1.30
CA HIS A 301 15.84 20.74 1.21
C HIS A 301 15.13 20.94 2.54
N GLY A 302 15.81 20.59 3.64
CA GLY A 302 15.26 20.68 4.99
C GLY A 302 14.12 19.69 5.23
N LEU A 303 14.07 18.57 4.51
CA LEU A 303 13.14 17.47 4.74
C LEU A 303 13.88 16.30 5.41
N THR A 304 13.17 15.52 6.22
CA THR A 304 13.75 14.32 6.86
C THR A 304 13.24 13.06 6.18
N LEU A 305 14.14 12.17 5.75
CA LEU A 305 13.80 10.86 5.21
C LEU A 305 14.28 9.76 6.17
N ASN A 306 13.34 9.12 6.85
CA ASN A 306 13.58 7.98 7.72
C ASN A 306 13.38 6.70 6.92
N VAL A 307 14.48 6.03 6.58
CA VAL A 307 14.45 4.75 5.87
C VAL A 307 14.39 3.63 6.91
N LEU A 308 13.34 2.81 6.84
CA LEU A 308 13.18 1.60 7.65
C LEU A 308 14.07 0.46 7.14
N ASP A 309 14.19 -0.59 7.94
CA ASP A 309 14.93 -1.79 7.58
C ASP A 309 14.42 -2.40 6.27
N VAL A 310 15.34 -2.88 5.44
CA VAL A 310 15.03 -3.49 4.15
C VAL A 310 14.31 -4.82 4.38
N THR A 311 13.13 -4.98 3.78
CA THR A 311 12.40 -6.24 3.78
C THR A 311 12.72 -7.01 2.50
N SER A 312 13.38 -8.17 2.60
CA SER A 312 13.62 -9.03 1.43
C SER A 312 12.38 -9.86 1.06
N ILE A 313 12.02 -9.89 -0.22
CA ILE A 313 10.96 -10.74 -0.76
C ILE A 313 11.64 -11.84 -1.60
N PRO A 314 11.68 -13.09 -1.12
CA PRO A 314 12.44 -14.17 -1.77
C PRO A 314 11.75 -14.75 -3.01
N ASP A 315 10.47 -14.47 -3.21
CA ASP A 315 9.67 -15.05 -4.28
C ASP A 315 10.15 -14.58 -5.66
N SER A 316 10.63 -15.54 -6.46
CA SER A 316 11.18 -15.27 -7.78
C SER A 316 10.18 -14.69 -8.78
N GLN A 317 8.87 -14.90 -8.57
CA GLN A 317 7.85 -14.38 -9.49
C GLN A 317 7.82 -12.84 -9.53
N TYR A 318 8.29 -12.18 -8.46
CA TYR A 318 8.28 -10.73 -8.33
C TYR A 318 9.61 -10.06 -8.71
N ARG A 319 10.64 -10.82 -9.08
CA ARG A 319 11.96 -10.26 -9.42
C ARG A 319 11.91 -9.38 -10.66
N SER A 320 11.18 -9.82 -11.69
CA SER A 320 10.98 -9.00 -12.89
C SER A 320 9.49 -8.88 -13.16
N VAL A 321 8.99 -7.65 -13.15
CA VAL A 321 7.55 -7.36 -13.20
C VAL A 321 7.21 -6.38 -14.31
N SER A 322 5.93 -6.28 -14.65
CA SER A 322 5.48 -5.28 -15.61
C SER A 322 5.51 -3.88 -14.99
N THR A 323 5.82 -2.85 -15.79
CA THR A 323 5.59 -1.45 -15.39
C THR A 323 4.10 -1.11 -15.24
N SER A 324 3.20 -1.97 -15.75
CA SER A 324 1.77 -1.78 -15.59
C SER A 324 1.32 -2.25 -14.20
N TYR A 325 0.80 -1.31 -13.39
CA TYR A 325 0.24 -1.61 -12.07
C TYR A 325 -1.08 -2.40 -12.12
N SER A 326 -1.71 -2.53 -13.29
CA SER A 326 -2.82 -3.47 -13.51
C SER A 326 -2.39 -4.90 -13.83
N ASP A 327 -1.10 -5.14 -14.08
CA ASP A 327 -0.61 -6.51 -14.20
C ASP A 327 -0.80 -7.23 -12.86
N ALA A 328 -1.29 -8.47 -12.92
CA ALA A 328 -1.64 -9.23 -11.71
C ALA A 328 -0.43 -9.46 -10.80
N THR A 329 0.76 -9.68 -11.38
CA THR A 329 1.99 -9.93 -10.62
C THR A 329 2.49 -8.63 -9.99
N THR A 330 2.53 -7.53 -10.77
CA THR A 330 2.90 -6.21 -10.27
C THR A 330 1.94 -5.76 -9.16
N SER A 331 0.63 -5.82 -9.39
CA SER A 331 -0.39 -5.44 -8.41
C SER A 331 -0.26 -6.24 -7.11
N SER A 332 0.01 -7.55 -7.22
CA SER A 332 0.23 -8.45 -6.10
C SER A 332 1.49 -8.08 -5.29
N LEU A 333 2.60 -7.72 -5.96
CA LEU A 333 3.81 -7.23 -5.31
C LEU A 333 3.54 -5.93 -4.53
N ILE A 334 2.98 -4.92 -5.20
CA ILE A 334 2.78 -3.58 -4.61
C ILE A 334 1.82 -3.62 -3.41
N SER A 335 0.87 -4.56 -3.46
CA SER A 335 -0.09 -4.84 -2.40
C SER A 335 0.53 -5.34 -1.08
N ILE A 336 1.81 -5.74 -1.07
CA ILE A 336 2.57 -6.11 0.15
C ILE A 336 2.96 -4.86 0.97
N GLY A 337 2.95 -3.68 0.35
CA GLY A 337 3.35 -2.42 0.96
C GLY A 337 2.54 -2.09 2.22
N SER A 338 3.19 -1.41 3.16
CA SER A 338 2.53 -0.92 4.39
C SER A 338 1.75 0.37 4.10
N LYS A 339 0.57 0.55 4.69
CA LYS A 339 -0.36 1.64 4.31
C LYS A 339 0.06 3.06 4.75
N ASP A 340 0.75 3.20 5.89
CA ASP A 340 1.04 4.51 6.52
C ASP A 340 2.47 5.01 6.27
N VAL A 341 3.21 4.36 5.38
CA VAL A 341 4.59 4.71 4.99
C VAL A 341 4.71 4.69 3.46
N ILE A 342 5.74 5.33 2.95
CA ILE A 342 6.07 5.28 1.51
C ILE A 342 6.77 3.95 1.25
N ASN A 343 6.26 3.14 0.31
CA ASN A 343 6.90 1.87 -0.04
C ASN A 343 7.68 2.02 -1.34
N VAL A 344 8.92 1.52 -1.34
CA VAL A 344 9.74 1.39 -2.54
C VAL A 344 10.08 -0.07 -2.77
N PHE A 345 9.79 -0.56 -3.97
CA PHE A 345 10.06 -1.93 -4.39
C PHE A 345 11.24 -1.94 -5.36
N LEU A 346 12.36 -2.51 -4.92
CA LEU A 346 13.56 -2.68 -5.72
C LEU A 346 13.48 -4.04 -6.41
N VAL A 347 13.19 -4.04 -7.71
CA VAL A 347 13.01 -5.26 -8.52
C VAL A 347 14.23 -5.47 -9.41
N ASP A 348 14.54 -6.72 -9.78
CA ASP A 348 15.66 -7.00 -10.68
C ASP A 348 15.50 -6.27 -12.03
N ASP A 349 14.30 -6.27 -12.63
CA ASP A 349 14.03 -5.56 -13.90
C ASP A 349 12.54 -5.36 -14.21
N PHE A 350 12.23 -4.63 -15.27
CA PHE A 350 10.90 -4.56 -15.87
C PHE A 350 10.77 -5.42 -17.13
N THR A 351 9.72 -6.25 -17.20
CA THR A 351 9.52 -7.22 -18.29
C THR A 351 9.12 -6.59 -19.62
N ASN A 352 8.51 -5.41 -19.60
CA ASN A 352 7.93 -4.73 -20.75
C ASN A 352 8.56 -3.36 -21.05
N ALA A 353 9.57 -2.94 -20.29
CA ALA A 353 10.19 -1.62 -20.44
C ALA A 353 11.67 -1.62 -19.99
N SER A 354 12.53 -2.25 -20.80
CA SER A 354 13.97 -2.30 -20.51
C SER A 354 14.59 -0.89 -20.50
N GLY A 355 15.44 -0.61 -19.52
CA GLY A 355 16.12 0.68 -19.36
C GLY A 355 15.30 1.76 -18.64
N VAL A 356 14.06 1.47 -18.22
CA VAL A 356 13.32 2.34 -17.30
C VAL A 356 13.92 2.23 -15.91
N LEU A 357 14.37 3.35 -15.35
CA LEU A 357 15.03 3.41 -14.04
C LEU A 357 14.02 3.14 -12.90
N GLY A 358 12.85 3.76 -12.96
CA GLY A 358 11.81 3.63 -11.96
C GLY A 358 10.43 3.95 -12.53
N ILE A 359 9.40 3.65 -11.75
CA ILE A 359 8.02 4.00 -12.10
C ILE A 359 7.12 4.11 -10.86
N ALA A 360 6.40 5.22 -10.75
CA ALA A 360 5.32 5.42 -9.81
C ALA A 360 3.94 4.96 -10.35
N PRO A 361 3.00 4.56 -9.48
CA PRO A 361 1.68 4.09 -9.88
C PRO A 361 0.76 5.21 -10.38
N GLY A 362 1.09 6.45 -10.02
CA GLY A 362 0.35 7.65 -10.39
C GLY A 362 0.87 8.87 -9.67
N ILE A 363 0.26 10.03 -9.95
CA ILE A 363 0.62 11.33 -9.41
C ILE A 363 -0.57 11.93 -8.64
N PRO A 364 -0.74 11.64 -7.34
CA PRO A 364 0.04 10.70 -6.52
C PRO A 364 -0.44 9.24 -6.61
N GLY A 365 0.24 8.36 -5.87
CA GLY A 365 -0.26 7.01 -5.53
C GLY A 365 -1.42 7.05 -4.53
N THR A 366 -1.76 5.90 -3.92
CA THR A 366 -2.99 5.73 -3.12
C THR A 366 -2.95 6.31 -1.69
N LEU A 367 -1.76 6.70 -1.20
CA LEU A 367 -1.46 7.33 0.11
C LEU A 367 -2.41 6.95 1.27
N GLY A 368 -1.97 6.06 2.16
CA GLY A 368 -2.78 5.60 3.29
C GLY A 368 -3.58 4.31 3.02
N LEU A 369 -3.55 3.81 1.78
CA LEU A 369 -4.28 2.62 1.36
C LEU A 369 -3.38 1.60 0.68
N SER A 370 -3.46 0.36 1.14
CA SER A 370 -2.87 -0.81 0.48
C SER A 370 -3.59 -1.13 -0.83
N GLY A 371 -2.87 -1.72 -1.78
CA GLY A 371 -3.41 -2.16 -3.07
C GLY A 371 -2.46 -1.83 -4.22
N ALA A 372 -3.00 -1.80 -5.43
CA ALA A 372 -2.23 -1.65 -6.68
C ALA A 372 -1.51 -0.31 -6.83
N GLY A 373 -1.76 0.69 -5.98
CA GLY A 373 -1.08 1.98 -6.02
C GLY A 373 -0.29 2.33 -4.76
N ASN A 374 0.01 1.34 -3.90
CA ASN A 374 0.61 1.53 -2.57
C ASN A 374 2.15 1.51 -2.56
N GLY A 375 2.79 2.11 -3.56
CA GLY A 375 4.24 2.23 -3.63
C GLY A 375 4.73 2.35 -5.05
N TYR A 376 6.01 2.66 -5.20
CA TYR A 376 6.67 2.79 -6.50
C TYR A 376 7.78 1.75 -6.66
N MET A 377 8.22 1.53 -7.90
CA MET A 377 9.23 0.53 -8.24
C MET A 377 10.49 1.18 -8.79
N VAL A 378 11.64 0.57 -8.51
CA VAL A 378 12.96 0.95 -9.06
C VAL A 378 13.63 -0.31 -9.59
N SER A 379 14.11 -0.28 -10.83
CA SER A 379 14.81 -1.39 -11.47
C SER A 379 16.28 -1.42 -11.04
N LEU A 380 16.76 -2.55 -10.54
CA LEU A 380 18.17 -2.73 -10.18
C LEU A 380 19.04 -2.84 -11.42
N SER A 381 18.63 -3.57 -12.45
CA SER A 381 19.41 -3.76 -13.67
C SER A 381 19.61 -2.46 -14.45
N ALA A 382 18.62 -1.57 -14.44
CA ALA A 382 18.67 -0.30 -15.17
C ALA A 382 19.69 0.69 -14.59
N HIS A 383 20.14 0.46 -13.35
CA HIS A 383 21.17 1.26 -12.68
C HIS A 383 22.58 0.66 -12.80
N LEU A 384 22.79 -0.35 -13.64
CA LEU A 384 24.11 -0.93 -13.84
C LEU A 384 24.96 -0.11 -14.80
N ILE A 385 26.12 0.35 -14.31
CA ILE A 385 27.16 0.98 -15.13
C ILE A 385 28.45 0.20 -14.92
N GLY A 386 29.04 -0.31 -16.01
CA GLY A 386 30.25 -1.14 -15.94
C GLY A 386 30.05 -2.44 -15.13
N GLY A 387 28.82 -2.92 -14.99
CA GLY A 387 28.48 -4.14 -14.26
C GLY A 387 28.34 -3.99 -12.75
N SER A 388 28.35 -2.76 -12.22
CA SER A 388 28.08 -2.45 -10.81
C SER A 388 26.91 -1.47 -10.69
N LEU A 389 26.18 -1.52 -9.58
CA LEU A 389 25.09 -0.59 -9.31
C LEU A 389 25.63 0.83 -9.13
N GLU A 390 25.19 1.76 -9.97
CA GLU A 390 25.45 3.18 -9.79
C GLU A 390 24.45 3.77 -8.80
N THR A 391 24.83 3.67 -7.52
CA THR A 391 23.96 4.01 -6.40
C THR A 391 23.63 5.50 -6.29
N THR A 392 24.40 6.39 -6.93
CA THR A 392 24.08 7.82 -6.97
C THR A 392 22.81 8.08 -7.77
N VAL A 393 22.78 7.59 -9.02
CA VAL A 393 21.62 7.68 -9.91
C VAL A 393 20.44 6.93 -9.31
N MET A 394 20.67 5.76 -8.70
CA MET A 394 19.61 5.01 -8.04
C MET A 394 19.00 5.80 -6.86
N GLY A 395 19.81 6.50 -6.07
CA GLY A 395 19.34 7.37 -5.01
C GLY A 395 18.49 8.54 -5.52
N GLU A 396 18.84 9.09 -6.68
CA GLU A 396 18.05 10.13 -7.36
C GLU A 396 16.73 9.57 -7.87
N THR A 397 16.74 8.42 -8.54
CA THR A 397 15.53 7.73 -8.99
C THR A 397 14.59 7.39 -7.82
N ILE A 398 15.12 6.93 -6.68
CA ILE A 398 14.32 6.67 -5.48
C ILE A 398 13.54 7.93 -5.05
N VAL A 399 14.16 9.10 -5.09
CA VAL A 399 13.50 10.35 -4.66
C VAL A 399 12.63 10.94 -5.78
N HIS A 400 13.00 10.76 -7.04
CA HIS A 400 12.19 11.14 -8.20
C HIS A 400 10.84 10.40 -8.22
N GLU A 401 10.86 9.07 -8.13
CA GLU A 401 9.62 8.28 -8.10
C GLU A 401 8.82 8.50 -6.82
N MET A 402 9.50 8.77 -5.71
CA MET A 402 8.83 9.25 -4.49
C MET A 402 8.12 10.58 -4.73
N GLY A 403 8.72 11.50 -5.48
CA GLY A 403 8.13 12.76 -5.88
C GLY A 403 6.80 12.53 -6.62
N HIS A 404 6.80 11.67 -7.64
CA HIS A 404 5.57 11.26 -8.32
C HIS A 404 4.55 10.64 -7.38
N PHE A 405 4.98 9.66 -6.58
CA PHE A 405 4.12 9.01 -5.60
C PHE A 405 3.47 10.01 -4.64
N LEU A 406 4.14 11.12 -4.30
CA LEU A 406 3.66 12.18 -3.42
C LEU A 406 2.94 13.33 -4.13
N GLY A 407 2.88 13.34 -5.48
CA GLY A 407 2.07 14.27 -6.26
C GLY A 407 2.85 15.30 -7.10
N LEU A 408 4.17 15.16 -7.24
CA LEU A 408 4.96 15.97 -8.16
C LEU A 408 4.89 15.44 -9.60
N TYR A 409 4.84 16.34 -10.57
CA TYR A 409 4.87 16.01 -12.00
C TYR A 409 6.29 16.20 -12.53
N HIS A 410 6.55 15.71 -13.74
CA HIS A 410 7.74 16.15 -14.44
C HIS A 410 7.68 17.65 -14.72
N THR A 411 8.74 18.39 -14.42
CA THR A 411 8.77 19.83 -14.67
C THR A 411 8.64 20.16 -16.16
N SER A 412 9.23 19.31 -17.01
CA SER A 412 8.98 19.27 -18.45
C SER A 412 9.00 17.82 -18.90
N GLU A 413 7.98 17.41 -19.64
CA GLU A 413 7.91 16.07 -20.22
C GLU A 413 8.85 15.91 -21.41
N SER A 414 9.17 14.66 -21.78
CA SER A 414 10.07 14.33 -22.91
C SER A 414 9.70 15.00 -24.25
N GLY A 415 8.41 15.25 -24.48
CA GLY A 415 7.93 15.94 -25.68
C GLY A 415 8.15 17.46 -25.69
N GLY A 416 8.53 18.07 -24.56
CA GLY A 416 8.76 19.51 -24.42
C GLY A 416 7.52 20.37 -24.69
N ALA A 417 6.33 19.81 -24.46
CA ALA A 417 5.02 20.45 -24.70
C ALA A 417 4.03 20.26 -23.53
N SER A 418 4.42 19.51 -22.51
CA SER A 418 3.65 19.28 -21.29
C SER A 418 4.55 19.58 -20.10
N PHE A 419 4.00 20.30 -19.14
CA PHE A 419 4.73 20.87 -18.01
C PHE A 419 3.94 20.62 -16.73
N ASP A 420 4.63 20.65 -15.61
CA ASP A 420 4.00 20.55 -14.29
C ASP A 420 3.09 21.76 -14.01
N PRO A 421 2.23 21.67 -12.98
CA PRO A 421 1.32 22.76 -12.66
C PRO A 421 1.93 23.89 -11.83
N LEU A 422 3.25 23.86 -11.59
CA LEU A 422 3.93 24.78 -10.69
C LEU A 422 4.46 25.99 -11.46
N ASP A 423 4.44 27.17 -10.83
CA ASP A 423 4.83 28.42 -11.50
C ASP A 423 6.33 28.68 -11.40
N ASP A 424 7.00 28.12 -10.39
CA ASP A 424 8.42 28.34 -10.10
C ASP A 424 9.37 27.34 -10.77
N THR A 425 8.85 26.42 -11.58
CA THR A 425 9.57 25.42 -12.38
C THR A 425 9.73 25.91 -13.83
N PRO A 426 10.95 26.26 -14.27
CA PRO A 426 11.16 26.77 -15.62
C PRO A 426 10.89 25.73 -16.71
N GLU A 427 9.96 26.04 -17.62
CA GLU A 427 9.66 25.19 -18.77
C GLU A 427 10.84 25.05 -19.75
N CYS A 428 11.21 23.81 -20.07
CA CYS A 428 12.13 23.50 -21.16
C CYS A 428 11.36 23.05 -22.42
N ALA A 429 10.88 24.02 -23.20
CA ALA A 429 10.12 23.77 -24.42
C ALA A 429 11.03 23.43 -25.64
N LYS A 430 10.58 22.50 -26.50
CA LYS A 430 11.15 21.96 -27.78
C LYS A 430 11.87 20.61 -27.69
N PHE A 431 11.93 19.90 -28.83
CA PHE A 431 12.63 18.63 -29.13
C PHE A 431 14.13 18.64 -28.79
N ILE A 432 14.46 18.78 -27.51
CA ILE A 432 15.83 18.72 -27.05
C ILE A 432 15.88 17.74 -25.90
N ASN A 433 15.96 16.47 -26.26
CA ASN A 433 15.92 15.30 -25.38
C ASN A 433 17.18 15.13 -24.51
N ILE A 434 17.87 16.23 -24.15
CA ILE A 434 19.15 16.16 -23.44
C ILE A 434 19.18 17.24 -22.35
N VAL A 435 19.38 16.79 -21.11
CA VAL A 435 19.62 17.63 -19.92
C VAL A 435 20.55 18.80 -20.21
N SER A 436 21.64 18.59 -20.97
CA SER A 436 22.66 19.58 -21.32
C SER A 436 22.10 20.89 -21.88
N ASN A 437 20.99 20.82 -22.62
CA ASN A 437 20.37 22.00 -23.23
C ASN A 437 19.29 22.64 -22.36
N CYS A 438 18.82 21.90 -21.35
CA CYS A 438 17.92 22.39 -20.31
C CYS A 438 18.66 22.78 -19.01
N LEU A 439 19.99 22.64 -18.95
CA LEU A 439 20.80 22.99 -17.76
C LEU A 439 20.58 24.44 -17.31
N SER A 440 20.47 25.38 -18.25
CA SER A 440 20.21 26.79 -17.94
C SER A 440 18.74 27.08 -17.56
N LYS A 441 17.90 26.05 -17.53
CA LYS A 441 16.48 26.11 -17.19
C LYS A 441 16.27 25.27 -15.94
N ASP A 442 15.89 24.01 -16.11
CA ASP A 442 15.45 23.13 -15.04
C ASP A 442 15.96 21.69 -15.21
N GLY A 443 16.94 21.46 -16.08
CA GLY A 443 17.47 20.11 -16.39
C GLY A 443 18.18 19.41 -15.22
N LEU A 444 18.47 20.12 -14.13
CA LEU A 444 19.01 19.55 -12.88
C LEU A 444 17.95 19.45 -11.77
N ASN A 445 16.71 19.82 -12.06
CA ASN A 445 15.59 19.55 -11.17
C ASN A 445 15.44 18.04 -11.04
N LEU A 446 15.23 17.58 -9.81
CA LEU A 446 15.07 16.16 -9.55
C LEU A 446 13.88 15.58 -10.31
N MET A 447 12.83 16.38 -10.54
CA MET A 447 11.64 15.98 -11.28
C MET A 447 11.75 16.27 -12.78
N PHE A 448 12.94 16.52 -13.34
CA PHE A 448 13.10 16.52 -14.78
C PHE A 448 12.97 15.08 -15.32
N TRP A 449 12.30 14.89 -16.46
CA TRP A 449 11.87 13.56 -16.95
C TRP A 449 13.00 12.55 -17.24
N THR A 450 14.26 12.99 -17.27
CA THR A 450 15.40 12.15 -17.59
C THR A 450 16.60 12.51 -16.74
N ALA A 451 17.38 11.49 -16.35
CA ALA A 451 18.62 11.68 -15.62
C ALA A 451 19.73 12.23 -16.55
N PRO A 452 20.67 13.04 -16.04
CA PRO A 452 21.83 13.46 -16.81
C PRO A 452 22.70 12.26 -17.19
N THR A 453 23.23 12.25 -18.41
CA THR A 453 24.21 11.23 -18.85
C THR A 453 25.63 11.51 -18.38
N ASP A 454 25.91 12.78 -18.02
CA ASP A 454 27.16 13.17 -17.37
C ASP A 454 27.01 13.00 -15.86
N LEU A 455 27.66 11.95 -15.32
CA LEU A 455 27.65 11.61 -13.89
C LEU A 455 28.34 12.66 -13.00
N ALA A 456 29.01 13.67 -13.57
CA ALA A 456 29.53 14.81 -12.81
C ALA A 456 28.44 15.83 -12.46
N LEU A 457 27.28 15.75 -13.10
CA LEU A 457 26.12 16.57 -12.75
C LEU A 457 25.39 15.94 -11.55
N ASP A 458 24.94 16.79 -10.63
CA ASP A 458 24.23 16.41 -9.41
C ASP A 458 22.76 16.88 -9.54
N PRO A 459 21.87 16.08 -10.17
CA PRO A 459 20.46 16.38 -10.16
C PRO A 459 19.92 16.09 -8.75
N GLY A 460 19.07 16.99 -8.27
CA GLY A 460 18.64 16.92 -6.87
C GLY A 460 17.99 18.19 -6.37
N ASN A 461 17.93 19.24 -7.19
CA ASN A 461 17.26 20.47 -6.83
C ASN A 461 15.74 20.28 -6.85
N LEU A 462 15.05 20.90 -5.90
CA LEU A 462 13.60 21.02 -5.85
C LEU A 462 13.26 22.49 -5.58
N THR A 463 12.19 22.98 -6.21
CA THR A 463 11.73 24.37 -6.07
C THR A 463 10.89 24.58 -4.81
N SER A 464 10.57 25.82 -4.48
CA SER A 464 9.78 26.14 -3.28
C SER A 464 8.35 25.59 -3.39
N ASP A 465 7.77 25.63 -4.59
CA ASP A 465 6.42 25.11 -4.82
C ASP A 465 6.41 23.58 -4.78
N GLN A 466 7.43 22.91 -5.32
CA GLN A 466 7.59 21.45 -5.18
C GLN A 466 7.69 21.05 -3.70
N LEU A 467 8.51 21.76 -2.91
CA LEU A 467 8.62 21.52 -1.46
C LEU A 467 7.30 21.79 -0.73
N THR A 468 6.49 22.73 -1.21
CA THR A 468 5.16 22.97 -0.66
C THR A 468 4.26 21.76 -0.91
N VAL A 469 4.19 21.23 -2.13
CA VAL A 469 3.40 20.01 -2.42
C VAL A 469 3.84 18.84 -1.53
N LEU A 470 5.14 18.60 -1.40
CA LEU A 470 5.67 17.55 -0.53
C LEU A 470 5.28 17.76 0.93
N ARG A 471 5.44 18.98 1.46
CA ARG A 471 5.08 19.33 2.84
C ARG A 471 3.59 19.23 3.12
N TYR A 472 2.73 19.36 2.12
CA TYR A 472 1.29 19.16 2.24
C TYR A 472 0.86 17.71 2.02
N SER A 473 1.71 16.83 1.49
CA SER A 473 1.34 15.43 1.25
C SER A 473 0.75 14.76 2.51
N PRO A 474 -0.28 13.90 2.36
CA PRO A 474 -0.78 13.10 3.47
C PRO A 474 0.28 12.27 4.19
N MET A 475 1.36 11.89 3.49
CA MET A 475 2.44 11.06 4.04
C MET A 475 3.53 11.85 4.80
N ALA A 476 3.47 13.19 4.79
CA ALA A 476 4.40 14.01 5.56
C ALA A 476 3.98 14.07 7.03
N GLN A 477 4.94 13.83 7.93
CA GLN A 477 4.77 13.84 9.39
C GLN A 477 5.34 15.11 10.01
#